data_AF-A0A3D0NCB2-F1
#
_entry.id   AF-A0A3D0NCB2-F1
#
_cell.length_a   1.000
_cell.length_b   1.000
_cell.length_c   1.000
_cell.angle_alpha   90.00
_cell.angle_beta   90.00
_cell.angle_gamma   90.00
#
_symmetry.space_group_name_H-M   'P 1'
#
loop_
_entity.id
_entity.type
_entity.pdbx_description
1 polymer ?
#
loop_
_entity_poly.entity_id
_entity_poly.type
_entity_poly.pdbx_seq_one_letter_code
_entity_poly.pdbx_strand_id
1 'polypeptide(L)'
;MQDWIAQSDRALRFGARVMLVGSASLAHRCPRFWALIVLFIFTLPIYAQPNAETSAVETGEIGQVRKAPTEIVLLRDKNGNLVKVATNLSLEEYLRIYNQQNDVEDQNAPPDFAIEQAVYTGRATQTHLNFTGEFRIQLVQATQDQWVKIPLSLSKCVMNSAPKYSGNGEFFVTWDKQLGHVVWLKGAVNSQHVLTLNLTRPLRQSGQITELMLSLPAARSQFRQLIVPLGKARPVAGELDVKVTSSSNVTTSFAFDFQTSDLVFGWSDSSLAMIQPLNRLEAQVDTAFTVLQNRNISATSTITVNALNGEISNFEVDLPPRMQLLDLPSQSYRVTRVSRAEAENPIERQRIRVSVIRPEKEFVLTLQAEIPRASIDSLELDQSFSGFEVVNAIKQSGTLIVSTTSNWDVVWQASGDIRRTPRELESMATNSGVRQVAFEFYNTAYTIVGTLQERENQLRIVPRYLLEVSPTQLRMTSRLRCLYTGAGQYQILGDWAGWELDQVFRSREGVLELVDTELVDGNLQFPLVSSESETRGEVELVIRARRELPDSQEGESQLLDLLIPQVKVTSAENARITYGAQTVLLQPADNVEIIPDLEGSVGLLAAAVGDAELPDLSSYQQQPL
;
A
#
# COMPACT_ATOMS: atom_id res chain seq x y z
N MET A 1 -53.78 -32.60 -10.81
CA MET A 1 -52.96 -33.78 -10.49
C MET A 1 -51.71 -33.24 -9.81
N GLN A 2 -51.65 -33.14 -8.48
CA GLN A 2 -51.73 -34.23 -7.48
C GLN A 2 -50.75 -35.36 -7.79
N ASP A 3 -49.90 -35.83 -6.89
CA ASP A 3 -49.44 -35.36 -5.55
C ASP A 3 -47.96 -35.82 -5.45
N TRP A 4 -47.09 -35.41 -4.51
CA TRP A 4 -47.10 -35.83 -3.11
C TRP A 4 -45.98 -35.13 -2.30
N ILE A 5 -46.18 -35.02 -0.99
CA ILE A 5 -45.29 -34.39 -0.01
C ILE A 5 -44.91 -35.42 1.08
N ALA A 6 -43.74 -35.20 1.70
CA ALA A 6 -43.23 -35.83 2.93
C ALA A 6 -42.73 -37.28 2.87
N GLN A 7 -41.49 -37.49 3.37
CA GLN A 7 -41.33 -37.87 4.77
C GLN A 7 -39.93 -37.60 5.33
N SER A 8 -39.89 -37.49 6.66
CA SER A 8 -38.73 -37.15 7.48
C SER A 8 -38.01 -38.38 8.05
N ASP A 9 -36.82 -38.10 8.60
CA ASP A 9 -36.23 -38.78 9.77
C ASP A 9 -35.53 -40.15 9.58
N ARG A 10 -34.20 -40.14 9.75
CA ARG A 10 -33.48 -41.18 10.51
C ARG A 10 -32.07 -40.74 10.91
N ALA A 11 -31.89 -40.55 12.21
CA ALA A 11 -30.58 -40.38 12.85
C ALA A 11 -29.96 -41.72 13.33
N LEU A 12 -28.69 -41.67 13.76
CA LEU A 12 -27.93 -42.67 14.56
C LEU A 12 -27.53 -43.95 13.77
N ARG A 13 -26.27 -44.42 13.76
CA ARG A 13 -25.29 -44.60 14.87
C ARG A 13 -23.87 -44.78 14.32
N PHE A 14 -22.85 -44.27 15.03
CA PHE A 14 -21.76 -45.07 15.62
C PHE A 14 -20.92 -44.20 16.57
N GLY A 15 -20.36 -44.78 17.63
CA GLY A 15 -19.45 -44.07 18.53
C GLY A 15 -18.78 -44.98 19.56
N ALA A 16 -17.58 -44.56 20.00
CA ALA A 16 -16.88 -44.96 21.23
C ALA A 16 -15.86 -43.83 21.52
N ARG A 17 -15.77 -43.13 22.66
CA ARG A 17 -15.93 -43.43 24.11
C ARG A 17 -14.62 -43.87 24.78
N VAL A 18 -13.95 -42.94 25.46
CA VAL A 18 -13.00 -43.20 26.58
C VAL A 18 -13.26 -42.17 27.70
N MET A 19 -13.16 -42.61 28.97
CA MET A 19 -13.37 -41.84 30.22
C MET A 19 -12.09 -41.03 30.58
N LEU A 20 -12.08 -39.89 31.30
CA LEU A 20 -12.74 -39.41 32.53
C LEU A 20 -12.11 -39.89 33.87
N VAL A 21 -11.28 -39.02 34.46
CA VAL A 21 -10.98 -38.81 35.90
C VAL A 21 -10.62 -37.30 35.97
N GLY A 22 -11.11 -36.39 36.84
CA GLY A 22 -11.50 -36.47 38.25
C GLY A 22 -10.51 -35.61 39.06
N SER A 23 -10.80 -34.33 39.34
CA SER A 23 -11.04 -33.73 40.69
C SER A 23 -10.54 -32.26 40.66
N ALA A 24 -10.95 -31.29 41.50
CA ALA A 24 -12.09 -31.13 42.42
C ALA A 24 -12.35 -29.60 42.67
N SER A 25 -13.31 -29.25 43.53
CA SER A 25 -13.78 -27.88 43.85
C SER A 25 -13.07 -27.20 45.02
N LEU A 26 -13.09 -25.86 45.08
CA LEU A 26 -13.38 -25.11 46.32
C LEU A 26 -13.72 -23.64 46.09
N ALA A 27 -14.73 -23.14 46.80
CA ALA A 27 -15.09 -21.73 46.89
C ALA A 27 -15.54 -21.42 48.32
N HIS A 28 -15.13 -20.28 48.91
CA HIS A 28 -15.98 -19.48 49.81
C HIS A 28 -15.34 -18.22 50.44
N ARG A 29 -16.23 -17.23 50.65
CA ARG A 29 -16.33 -16.25 51.76
C ARG A 29 -15.44 -14.98 51.80
N CYS A 30 -16.14 -13.86 51.66
CA CYS A 30 -15.87 -12.55 52.26
C CYS A 30 -16.35 -12.52 53.75
N PRO A 31 -15.94 -11.55 54.60
CA PRO A 31 -16.89 -10.46 54.92
C PRO A 31 -16.26 -9.06 55.20
N ARG A 32 -17.14 -8.10 55.50
CA ARG A 32 -16.94 -6.64 55.67
C ARG A 32 -16.61 -6.19 57.10
N PHE A 33 -15.99 -5.01 57.25
CA PHE A 33 -16.14 -4.06 58.38
C PHE A 33 -15.60 -2.66 57.97
N TRP A 34 -15.83 -1.60 58.75
CA TRP A 34 -16.90 -0.57 58.67
C TRP A 34 -16.34 0.74 59.28
N ALA A 35 -16.93 1.92 58.98
CA ALA A 35 -16.77 3.24 59.67
C ALA A 35 -15.41 4.01 59.58
N LEU A 36 -15.33 5.34 59.82
CA LEU A 36 -16.09 6.54 59.35
C LEU A 36 -15.48 7.86 59.96
N ILE A 37 -15.64 9.01 59.25
CA ILE A 37 -15.89 10.39 59.78
C ILE A 37 -14.74 11.35 60.27
N VAL A 38 -14.62 12.50 59.57
CA VAL A 38 -14.52 13.94 60.03
C VAL A 38 -13.22 14.50 60.69
N LEU A 39 -12.83 15.79 60.61
CA LEU A 39 -13.00 16.95 59.68
C LEU A 39 -12.14 18.17 60.20
N PHE A 40 -12.20 19.35 59.53
CA PHE A 40 -11.57 20.67 59.80
C PHE A 40 -10.06 20.79 59.44
N ILE A 41 -9.57 21.67 58.53
CA ILE A 41 -9.80 23.10 58.17
C ILE A 41 -9.12 24.10 59.14
N PHE A 42 -8.11 24.85 58.66
CA PHE A 42 -8.08 26.35 58.64
C PHE A 42 -6.85 26.92 57.88
N THR A 43 -6.90 28.22 57.60
CA THR A 43 -6.34 29.08 56.53
C THR A 43 -4.84 29.52 56.51
N LEU A 44 -4.44 30.06 55.34
CA LEU A 44 -3.28 30.89 54.89
C LEU A 44 -3.03 32.21 55.70
N PRO A 45 -2.16 33.21 55.29
CA PRO A 45 -0.95 33.30 54.41
C PRO A 45 0.24 34.11 55.04
N ILE A 46 1.32 34.46 54.28
CA ILE A 46 1.89 35.84 54.05
C ILE A 46 3.33 35.87 53.41
N TYR A 47 3.62 36.96 52.70
CA TYR A 47 4.82 37.38 51.92
C TYR A 47 6.18 37.49 52.66
N ALA A 48 7.31 37.34 51.93
CA ALA A 48 8.24 38.45 51.56
C ALA A 48 9.65 37.99 51.03
N GLN A 49 10.18 38.70 50.02
CA GLN A 49 11.61 38.83 49.63
C GLN A 49 12.16 40.16 50.22
N PRO A 50 13.50 40.44 50.37
CA PRO A 50 14.51 40.34 49.30
C PRO A 50 16.04 40.19 49.66
N ASN A 51 16.86 40.06 48.59
CA ASN A 51 18.22 40.59 48.34
C ASN A 51 19.53 40.13 49.07
N ALA A 52 20.53 39.89 48.19
CA ALA A 52 21.94 40.34 48.19
C ALA A 52 23.09 39.48 48.80
N GLU A 53 23.88 38.93 47.88
CA GLU A 53 25.36 39.03 47.73
C GLU A 53 26.37 38.27 48.65
N THR A 54 26.81 37.13 48.09
CA THR A 54 28.22 36.71 47.80
C THR A 54 29.24 36.25 48.87
N SER A 55 29.73 35.01 48.64
CA SER A 55 31.15 34.58 48.58
C SER A 55 31.72 33.59 49.62
N ALA A 56 32.33 32.51 49.07
CA ALA A 56 33.41 31.65 49.59
C ALA A 56 33.06 30.63 50.71
N VAL A 57 32.98 29.31 50.41
CA VAL A 57 34.08 28.30 50.30
C VAL A 57 34.42 27.68 51.69
N GLU A 58 34.44 26.35 51.93
CA GLU A 58 34.46 25.18 51.04
C GLU A 58 33.90 23.88 51.68
N THR A 59 33.86 22.81 50.87
CA THR A 59 33.82 21.36 51.21
C THR A 59 32.81 20.83 52.25
N GLY A 60 31.71 20.27 51.73
CA GLY A 60 30.96 19.20 52.39
C GLY A 60 30.75 18.03 51.43
N GLU A 61 31.11 16.82 51.84
CA GLU A 61 30.55 15.59 51.25
C GLU A 61 29.03 15.59 51.45
N ILE A 62 28.29 15.00 50.49
CA ILE A 62 27.05 14.19 50.62
C ILE A 62 26.37 14.15 49.25
N GLY A 63 25.81 12.99 48.90
CA GLY A 63 24.55 12.97 48.16
C GLY A 63 24.55 12.27 46.81
N GLN A 64 23.91 11.11 46.81
CA GLN A 64 23.23 10.43 45.69
C GLN A 64 23.25 11.15 44.33
N VAL A 65 23.78 10.45 43.32
CA VAL A 65 23.70 10.84 41.90
C VAL A 65 22.24 11.04 41.48
N ARG A 66 21.80 12.31 41.42
CA ARG A 66 20.58 12.67 40.70
C ARG A 66 20.88 12.63 39.21
N LYS A 67 20.08 11.87 38.46
CA LYS A 67 20.09 11.93 37.00
C LYS A 67 19.66 13.34 36.58
N ALA A 68 20.58 14.10 35.98
CA ALA A 68 20.28 15.44 35.49
C ALA A 68 19.15 15.38 34.44
N PRO A 69 18.26 16.38 34.37
CA PRO A 69 17.32 16.49 33.27
C PRO A 69 18.12 16.66 31.97
N THR A 70 17.89 15.77 31.00
CA THR A 70 18.56 15.79 29.70
C THR A 70 18.39 17.15 29.01
N GLU A 71 19.48 17.78 28.63
CA GLU A 71 19.45 18.95 27.75
C GLU A 71 18.86 18.53 26.40
N ILE A 72 17.67 19.04 26.08
CA ILE A 72 16.99 18.76 24.82
C ILE A 72 17.54 19.73 23.78
N VAL A 73 18.46 19.25 22.94
CA VAL A 73 18.91 20.01 21.77
C VAL A 73 17.84 19.94 20.69
N LEU A 74 17.43 21.10 20.19
CA LEU A 74 16.47 21.26 19.10
C LEU A 74 17.21 21.49 17.79
N LEU A 75 17.07 20.57 16.84
CA LEU A 75 17.65 20.70 15.50
C LEU A 75 16.55 21.01 14.47
N ARG A 76 16.86 21.81 13.46
CA ARG A 76 15.90 22.11 12.37
C ARG A 76 15.86 20.99 11.35
N ASP A 77 14.67 20.54 10.98
CA ASP A 77 14.48 19.67 9.83
C ASP A 77 14.61 20.44 8.50
N LYS A 78 14.52 19.71 7.38
CA LYS A 78 14.57 20.27 6.01
C LYS A 78 13.46 21.30 5.70
N ASN A 79 12.41 21.38 6.53
CA ASN A 79 11.31 22.32 6.41
C ASN A 79 11.46 23.48 7.43
N GLY A 80 12.57 23.54 8.18
CA GLY A 80 12.88 24.56 9.16
C GLY A 80 12.30 24.31 10.57
N ASN A 81 11.58 23.22 10.80
CA ASN A 81 10.89 22.91 12.06
C ASN A 81 11.84 22.33 13.10
N LEU A 82 11.67 22.73 14.36
CA LEU A 82 12.52 22.27 15.46
C LEU A 82 12.10 20.89 15.98
N VAL A 83 12.89 19.87 15.66
CA VAL A 83 12.71 18.49 16.10
C VAL A 83 13.56 18.23 17.35
N LYS A 84 12.95 17.58 18.36
CA LYS A 84 13.63 17.14 19.58
C LYS A 84 14.43 15.87 19.31
N VAL A 85 15.76 15.95 19.38
CA VAL A 85 16.63 14.77 19.28
C VAL A 85 17.06 14.33 20.68
N ALA A 86 16.98 13.03 20.96
CA ALA A 86 17.31 12.48 22.28
C ALA A 86 18.84 12.40 22.50
N THR A 87 19.34 13.14 23.48
CA THR A 87 20.76 13.33 23.83
C THR A 87 21.38 12.16 24.62
N ASN A 88 21.05 10.92 24.25
CA ASN A 88 21.60 9.70 24.87
C ASN A 88 22.68 9.00 24.02
N LEU A 89 23.03 9.54 22.85
CA LEU A 89 24.07 8.98 21.98
C LEU A 89 25.44 9.50 22.41
N SER A 90 26.42 8.60 22.56
CA SER A 90 27.82 9.01 22.75
C SER A 90 28.39 9.65 21.47
N LEU A 91 29.56 10.30 21.58
CA LEU A 91 30.27 10.80 20.40
C LEU A 91 30.61 9.65 19.44
N GLU A 92 30.99 8.49 19.96
CA GLU A 92 31.26 7.29 19.16
C GLU A 92 29.99 6.77 18.46
N GLU A 93 28.84 6.78 19.13
CA GLU A 93 27.57 6.34 18.52
C GLU A 93 27.07 7.33 17.46
N TYR A 94 27.22 8.63 17.69
CA TYR A 94 26.92 9.66 16.70
C TYR A 94 27.82 9.50 15.45
N LEU A 95 29.13 9.32 15.64
CA LEU A 95 30.06 9.07 14.55
C LEU A 95 29.78 7.73 13.84
N ARG A 96 29.39 6.67 14.57
CA ARG A 96 29.00 5.39 13.97
C ARG A 96 27.77 5.54 13.08
N ILE A 97 26.73 6.23 13.56
CA ILE A 97 25.51 6.49 12.77
C ILE A 97 25.82 7.39 11.58
N TYR A 98 26.65 8.42 11.76
CA TYR A 98 27.07 9.33 10.69
C TYR A 98 27.86 8.59 9.59
N ASN A 99 28.82 7.73 9.96
CA ASN A 99 29.60 6.94 9.00
C ASN A 99 28.70 5.90 8.30
N GLN A 100 27.80 5.24 9.04
CA GLN A 100 26.84 4.27 8.51
C GLN A 100 25.77 4.89 7.59
N GLN A 101 25.49 6.20 7.70
CA GLN A 101 24.58 6.92 6.81
C GLN A 101 25.26 7.57 5.59
N ASN A 102 26.55 7.87 5.67
CA ASN A 102 27.29 8.54 4.60
C ASN A 102 28.17 7.59 3.75
N ASP A 103 28.09 6.28 3.97
CA ASP A 103 28.82 5.24 3.23
C ASP A 103 30.34 5.50 3.16
N VAL A 104 30.88 6.04 4.26
CA VAL A 104 32.33 6.17 4.49
C VAL A 104 32.78 4.98 5.33
N GLU A 105 32.60 3.78 4.76
CA GLU A 105 33.60 2.76 4.98
C GLU A 105 34.92 3.31 4.43
N ASP A 106 35.97 3.27 5.25
CA ASP A 106 37.32 3.61 4.80
C ASP A 106 37.66 2.63 3.67
N GLN A 107 37.70 3.09 2.40
CA GLN A 107 37.94 2.24 1.23
C GLN A 107 39.33 1.55 1.24
N ASN A 108 40.13 1.84 2.27
CA ASN A 108 41.44 1.26 2.56
C ASN A 108 41.43 0.28 3.74
N ALA A 109 40.29 -0.02 4.38
CA ALA A 109 40.18 -1.09 5.36
C ALA A 109 40.11 -2.46 4.63
N PRO A 110 41.07 -3.38 4.86
CA PRO A 110 40.96 -4.73 4.33
C PRO A 110 39.66 -5.42 4.75
N PRO A 111 39.01 -6.21 3.87
CA PRO A 111 37.76 -6.89 4.20
C PRO A 111 37.98 -7.97 5.28
N ASP A 112 36.92 -8.35 6.01
CA ASP A 112 36.98 -9.42 7.01
C ASP A 112 37.44 -10.77 6.43
N PHE A 113 37.09 -11.04 5.17
CA PHE A 113 37.41 -12.28 4.46
C PHE A 113 37.67 -12.03 2.97
N ALA A 114 38.34 -12.99 2.33
CA ALA A 114 38.46 -13.08 0.88
C ALA A 114 38.17 -14.52 0.42
N ILE A 115 37.42 -14.68 -0.68
CA ILE A 115 37.22 -15.98 -1.33
C ILE A 115 38.23 -16.06 -2.49
N GLU A 116 39.42 -16.59 -2.21
CA GLU A 116 40.54 -16.67 -3.15
C GLU A 116 40.16 -17.41 -4.45
N GLN A 117 39.41 -18.51 -4.31
CA GLN A 117 39.07 -19.39 -5.42
C GLN A 117 37.78 -20.16 -5.16
N ALA A 118 36.97 -20.34 -6.21
CA ALA A 118 35.87 -21.29 -6.23
C ALA A 118 36.01 -22.28 -7.41
N VAL A 119 36.05 -23.58 -7.12
CA VAL A 119 36.20 -24.63 -8.13
C VAL A 119 34.97 -25.52 -8.16
N TYR A 120 34.37 -25.67 -9.34
CA TYR A 120 33.17 -26.45 -9.56
C TYR A 120 33.47 -27.68 -10.42
N THR A 121 32.92 -28.82 -10.03
CA THR A 121 32.91 -30.06 -10.83
C THR A 121 31.52 -30.67 -10.79
N GLY A 122 30.97 -31.11 -11.92
CA GLY A 122 29.60 -31.60 -11.94
C GLY A 122 29.18 -32.37 -13.18
N ARG A 123 28.06 -33.07 -13.04
CA ARG A 123 27.41 -33.85 -14.09
C ARG A 123 25.95 -33.44 -14.22
N ALA A 124 25.59 -32.92 -15.39
CA ALA A 124 24.23 -32.64 -15.76
C ALA A 124 23.48 -33.94 -16.13
N THR A 125 22.22 -33.98 -15.72
CA THR A 125 21.19 -34.87 -16.23
C THR A 125 20.31 -34.08 -17.22
N GLN A 126 19.19 -34.63 -17.68
CA GLN A 126 18.24 -33.90 -18.53
C GLN A 126 17.53 -32.75 -17.80
N THR A 127 17.40 -32.81 -16.47
CA THR A 127 16.58 -31.87 -15.67
C THR A 127 17.36 -31.10 -14.61
N HIS A 128 18.52 -31.59 -14.18
CA HIS A 128 19.30 -30.96 -13.10
C HIS A 128 20.79 -31.27 -13.20
N LEU A 129 21.61 -30.33 -12.73
CA LEU A 129 23.04 -30.48 -12.49
C LEU A 129 23.28 -30.94 -11.05
N ASN A 130 24.03 -32.03 -10.88
CA ASN A 130 24.64 -32.39 -9.61
C ASN A 130 26.11 -31.98 -9.66
N PHE A 131 26.54 -31.12 -8.74
CA PHE A 131 27.88 -30.55 -8.73
C PHE A 131 28.44 -30.37 -7.32
N THR A 132 29.76 -30.39 -7.23
CA THR A 132 30.54 -30.09 -6.04
C THR A 132 31.23 -28.74 -6.24
N GLY A 133 31.07 -27.83 -5.27
CA GLY A 133 31.81 -26.57 -5.19
C GLY A 133 32.83 -26.60 -4.06
N GLU A 134 34.10 -26.40 -4.38
CA GLU A 134 35.22 -26.21 -3.45
C GLU A 134 35.54 -24.71 -3.35
N PHE A 135 35.41 -24.14 -2.16
CA PHE A 135 35.68 -22.73 -1.87
C PHE A 135 36.93 -22.60 -1.01
N ARG A 136 37.89 -21.80 -1.45
CA ARG A 136 39.08 -21.42 -0.68
C ARG A 136 38.87 -20.03 -0.12
N ILE A 137 38.92 -19.94 1.19
CA ILE A 137 38.49 -18.77 1.96
C ILE A 137 39.63 -18.40 2.91
N GLN A 138 40.07 -17.15 2.86
CA GLN A 138 41.02 -16.57 3.79
C GLN A 138 40.27 -15.60 4.73
N LEU A 139 40.51 -15.71 6.03
CA LEU A 139 40.07 -14.69 6.98
C LEU A 139 41.14 -13.60 7.05
N VAL A 140 40.80 -12.34 6.77
CA VAL A 140 41.77 -11.26 6.56
C VAL A 140 41.75 -10.25 7.72
N GLN A 141 40.58 -9.95 8.31
CA GLN A 141 40.45 -9.14 9.54
C GLN A 141 39.63 -9.78 10.66
N ALA A 142 39.53 -11.12 10.69
CA ALA A 142 38.82 -11.81 11.76
C ALA A 142 39.34 -11.42 13.16
N THR A 143 38.56 -10.64 13.91
CA THR A 143 38.81 -10.41 15.34
C THR A 143 38.84 -11.77 16.03
N GLN A 144 39.88 -12.03 16.82
CA GLN A 144 40.07 -13.34 17.44
C GLN A 144 38.82 -13.74 18.25
N ASP A 145 38.37 -14.98 18.04
CA ASP A 145 37.12 -15.55 18.55
C ASP A 145 35.78 -15.00 18.01
N GLN A 146 35.76 -14.15 16.96
CA GLN A 146 34.51 -13.75 16.29
C GLN A 146 34.12 -14.62 15.08
N TRP A 147 32.80 -14.71 14.84
CA TRP A 147 32.20 -15.40 13.70
C TRP A 147 32.07 -14.46 12.50
N VAL A 148 32.80 -14.75 11.43
CA VAL A 148 32.73 -14.01 10.16
C VAL A 148 31.64 -14.62 9.26
N LYS A 149 30.73 -13.78 8.75
CA LYS A 149 29.63 -14.15 7.84
C LYS A 149 30.10 -14.11 6.40
N ILE A 150 30.06 -15.24 5.70
CA ILE A 150 30.59 -15.38 4.34
C ILE A 150 29.49 -15.89 3.39
N PRO A 151 28.90 -15.02 2.55
CA PRO A 151 27.87 -15.42 1.59
C PRO A 151 28.49 -16.14 0.39
N LEU A 152 27.92 -17.29 0.00
CA LEU A 152 28.29 -17.99 -1.23
C LEU A 152 27.33 -17.71 -2.40
N SER A 153 26.30 -16.89 -2.19
CA SER A 153 25.32 -16.45 -3.22
C SER A 153 24.56 -17.55 -3.97
N LEU A 154 24.73 -18.82 -3.58
CA LEU A 154 24.15 -20.03 -4.18
C LEU A 154 22.65 -20.22 -3.87
N SER A 155 21.86 -19.14 -3.86
CA SER A 155 20.48 -19.07 -3.36
C SER A 155 19.51 -20.08 -3.97
N LYS A 156 19.70 -20.43 -5.25
CA LYS A 156 18.83 -21.35 -6.00
C LYS A 156 19.37 -22.78 -6.11
N CYS A 157 20.32 -23.17 -5.25
CA CYS A 157 20.91 -24.51 -5.17
C CYS A 157 20.50 -25.24 -3.88
N VAL A 158 20.22 -26.54 -3.96
CA VAL A 158 19.91 -27.40 -2.79
C VAL A 158 21.17 -28.16 -2.39
N MET A 159 21.43 -28.28 -1.08
CA MET A 159 22.57 -29.04 -0.55
C MET A 159 22.19 -30.50 -0.29
N ASN A 160 22.92 -31.43 -0.89
CA ASN A 160 22.57 -32.86 -0.92
C ASN A 160 23.20 -33.69 0.19
N SER A 161 24.27 -33.19 0.79
CA SER A 161 25.00 -33.85 1.87
C SER A 161 25.58 -32.80 2.81
N ALA A 162 25.92 -33.21 4.04
CA ALA A 162 26.64 -32.35 4.96
C ALA A 162 27.89 -31.71 4.29
N PRO A 163 28.19 -30.44 4.58
CA PRO A 163 29.38 -29.76 4.07
C PRO A 163 30.66 -30.42 4.61
N LYS A 164 31.71 -30.47 3.81
CA LYS A 164 33.05 -30.89 4.25
C LYS A 164 33.91 -29.65 4.44
N TYR A 165 34.75 -29.66 5.48
CA TYR A 165 35.59 -28.52 5.85
C TYR A 165 37.01 -28.98 6.19
N SER A 166 37.99 -28.16 5.84
CA SER A 166 39.40 -28.33 6.19
C SER A 166 40.00 -26.96 6.50
N GLY A 167 40.41 -26.75 7.74
CA GLY A 167 41.03 -25.50 8.19
C GLY A 167 41.22 -25.50 9.71
N ASN A 168 42.02 -24.57 10.23
CA ASN A 168 42.28 -24.45 11.67
C ASN A 168 41.27 -23.48 12.31
N GLY A 169 40.01 -23.91 12.41
CA GLY A 169 38.91 -23.10 12.93
C GLY A 169 37.61 -23.88 13.08
N GLU A 170 36.57 -23.20 13.54
CA GLU A 170 35.20 -23.72 13.63
C GLU A 170 34.37 -23.23 12.42
N PHE A 171 33.37 -24.03 12.01
CA PHE A 171 32.47 -23.67 10.93
C PHE A 171 31.05 -24.18 11.14
N PHE A 172 30.08 -23.46 10.58
CA PHE A 172 28.76 -24.01 10.26
C PHE A 172 28.19 -23.33 9.01
N VAL A 173 27.18 -23.96 8.40
CA VAL A 173 26.52 -23.45 7.19
C VAL A 173 25.04 -23.22 7.50
N THR A 174 24.55 -22.05 7.11
CA THR A 174 23.14 -21.64 7.20
C THR A 174 22.60 -21.33 5.81
N TRP A 175 21.28 -21.28 5.67
CA TRP A 175 20.61 -20.83 4.46
C TRP A 175 19.82 -19.55 4.72
N ASP A 176 20.02 -18.57 3.85
CA ASP A 176 19.43 -17.24 3.88
C ASP A 176 18.63 -17.00 2.59
N LYS A 177 17.46 -16.36 2.69
CA LYS A 177 16.55 -16.15 1.56
C LYS A 177 17.13 -15.26 0.45
N GLN A 178 18.00 -14.30 0.81
CA GLN A 178 18.62 -13.36 -0.11
C GLN A 178 20.03 -13.82 -0.50
N LEU A 179 20.84 -14.25 0.48
CA LEU A 179 22.25 -14.58 0.29
C LEU A 179 22.51 -16.07 -0.06
N GLY A 180 21.50 -16.93 0.06
CA GLY A 180 21.62 -18.36 -0.22
C GLY A 180 22.40 -19.12 0.85
N HIS A 181 23.32 -19.98 0.43
CA HIS A 181 24.20 -20.68 1.37
C HIS A 181 25.20 -19.68 1.98
N VAL A 182 25.15 -19.51 3.30
CA VAL A 182 26.01 -18.62 4.07
C VAL A 182 26.84 -19.46 5.02
N VAL A 183 28.15 -19.31 4.94
CA VAL A 183 29.13 -19.95 5.82
C VAL A 183 29.44 -19.01 6.96
N TRP A 184 29.47 -19.54 8.17
CA TRP A 184 30.02 -18.85 9.33
C TRP A 184 31.34 -19.51 9.66
N LEU A 185 32.42 -18.73 9.66
CA LEU A 185 33.77 -19.19 10.00
C LEU A 185 34.28 -18.46 11.23
N LYS A 186 34.97 -19.18 12.11
CA LYS A 186 35.68 -18.64 13.26
C LYS A 186 37.10 -19.20 13.24
N GLY A 187 38.09 -18.32 13.17
CA GLY A 187 39.49 -18.70 12.95
C GLY A 187 40.44 -17.54 13.28
N ALA A 188 41.74 -17.77 13.05
CA ALA A 188 42.76 -16.74 13.27
C ALA A 188 42.87 -15.79 12.08
N VAL A 189 43.44 -14.60 12.29
CA VAL A 189 43.80 -13.69 11.19
C VAL A 189 44.77 -14.40 10.23
N ASN A 190 44.51 -14.25 8.93
CA ASN A 190 45.19 -14.92 7.82
C ASN A 190 45.08 -16.46 7.78
N SER A 191 44.17 -17.09 8.54
CA SER A 191 43.93 -18.53 8.39
C SER A 191 43.18 -18.85 7.09
N GLN A 192 43.63 -19.91 6.42
CA GLN A 192 43.00 -20.45 5.22
C GLN A 192 42.06 -21.61 5.56
N HIS A 193 40.93 -21.64 4.87
CA HIS A 193 39.87 -22.61 5.03
C HIS A 193 39.40 -23.11 3.67
N VAL A 194 39.17 -24.43 3.55
CA VAL A 194 38.59 -25.06 2.37
C VAL A 194 37.24 -25.64 2.75
N LEU A 195 36.19 -25.18 2.10
CA LEU A 195 34.83 -25.70 2.25
C LEU A 195 34.40 -26.41 0.97
N THR A 196 33.80 -27.58 1.09
CA THR A 196 33.25 -28.34 -0.04
C THR A 196 31.76 -28.61 0.16
N LEU A 197 30.95 -28.12 -0.78
CA LEU A 197 29.50 -28.32 -0.81
C LEU A 197 29.11 -29.24 -1.97
N ASN A 198 28.21 -30.19 -1.71
CA ASN A 198 27.57 -31.00 -2.75
C ASN A 198 26.16 -30.47 -3.00
N LEU A 199 25.88 -30.07 -4.24
CA LEU A 199 24.76 -29.21 -4.61
C LEU A 199 24.00 -29.79 -5.81
N THR A 200 22.68 -29.59 -5.83
CA THR A 200 21.83 -29.77 -7.00
C THR A 200 21.24 -28.43 -7.46
N ARG A 201 21.24 -28.22 -8.77
CA ARG A 201 20.61 -27.07 -9.44
C ARG A 201 19.71 -27.58 -10.59
N PRO A 202 18.41 -27.24 -10.64
CA PRO A 202 17.60 -27.53 -11.82
C PRO A 202 18.12 -26.78 -13.04
N LEU A 203 18.13 -27.46 -14.19
CA LEU A 203 18.51 -26.92 -15.49
C LEU A 203 17.28 -26.33 -16.17
N ARG A 204 17.48 -25.33 -17.03
CA ARG A 204 16.43 -24.81 -17.91
C ARG A 204 16.61 -25.40 -19.31
N GLN A 205 15.51 -25.56 -20.03
CA GLN A 205 15.52 -25.83 -21.47
C GLN A 205 14.86 -24.64 -22.19
N SER A 206 15.55 -24.12 -23.21
CA SER A 206 15.12 -23.01 -24.06
C SER A 206 15.27 -23.44 -25.51
N GLY A 207 14.19 -23.94 -26.11
CA GLY A 207 14.23 -24.56 -27.43
C GLY A 207 15.15 -25.80 -27.45
N GLN A 208 16.23 -25.75 -28.22
CA GLN A 208 17.25 -26.81 -28.29
C GLN A 208 18.44 -26.60 -27.33
N ILE A 209 18.45 -25.51 -26.55
CA ILE A 209 19.54 -25.17 -25.63
C ILE A 209 19.15 -25.64 -24.23
N THR A 210 20.03 -26.39 -23.57
CA THR A 210 19.94 -26.63 -22.12
C THR A 210 20.85 -25.64 -21.40
N GLU A 211 20.34 -24.95 -20.39
CA GLU A 211 21.00 -23.85 -19.69
C GLU A 211 21.24 -24.16 -18.21
N LEU A 212 22.44 -23.84 -17.75
CA LEU A 212 22.84 -23.73 -16.36
C LEU A 212 22.86 -22.26 -15.96
N MET A 213 22.11 -21.90 -14.91
CA MET A 213 22.19 -20.59 -14.25
C MET A 213 22.59 -20.75 -12.79
N LEU A 214 23.68 -20.12 -12.40
CA LEU A 214 24.18 -20.09 -11.02
C LEU A 214 24.50 -18.65 -10.61
N SER A 215 24.01 -18.26 -9.44
CA SER A 215 24.50 -17.09 -8.70
C SER A 215 25.55 -17.59 -7.70
N LEU A 216 26.68 -16.88 -7.61
CA LEU A 216 27.98 -17.34 -7.14
C LEU A 216 28.69 -16.21 -6.39
N PRO A 217 29.65 -16.50 -5.49
CA PRO A 217 30.34 -15.47 -4.75
C PRO A 217 31.31 -14.70 -5.66
N ALA A 218 31.67 -13.48 -5.27
CA ALA A 218 32.72 -12.70 -5.91
C ALA A 218 34.09 -13.36 -5.66
N ALA A 219 34.50 -14.24 -6.57
CA ALA A 219 35.71 -15.05 -6.47
C ALA A 219 36.23 -15.43 -7.86
N ARG A 220 37.54 -15.68 -7.98
CA ARG A 220 38.09 -16.32 -9.18
C ARG A 220 37.52 -17.73 -9.29
N SER A 221 36.67 -17.94 -10.28
CA SER A 221 35.85 -19.13 -10.40
C SER A 221 36.24 -19.99 -11.60
N GLN A 222 36.13 -21.31 -11.46
CA GLN A 222 36.45 -22.28 -12.51
C GLN A 222 35.48 -23.44 -12.48
N PHE A 223 34.84 -23.76 -13.61
CA PHE A 223 34.31 -25.09 -13.84
C PHE A 223 35.45 -25.97 -14.36
N ARG A 224 36.02 -26.78 -13.47
CA ARG A 224 37.13 -27.70 -13.82
C ARG A 224 36.62 -28.83 -14.69
N GLN A 225 35.38 -29.27 -14.46
CA GLN A 225 34.72 -30.27 -15.30
C GLN A 225 33.20 -30.16 -15.20
N LEU A 226 32.53 -29.88 -16.32
CA LEU A 226 31.07 -29.95 -16.48
C LEU A 226 30.73 -31.01 -17.53
N ILE A 227 30.25 -32.16 -17.09
CA ILE A 227 29.83 -33.27 -17.97
C ILE A 227 28.36 -33.10 -18.33
N VAL A 228 28.04 -32.94 -19.60
CA VAL A 228 26.67 -32.82 -20.12
C VAL A 228 26.19 -34.14 -20.75
N PRO A 229 24.89 -34.48 -20.66
CA PRO A 229 24.32 -35.72 -21.18
C PRO A 229 23.99 -35.63 -22.68
N LEU A 230 24.88 -34.98 -23.44
CA LEU A 230 24.75 -34.77 -24.88
C LEU A 230 26.12 -35.01 -25.52
N GLY A 231 26.19 -35.89 -26.51
CA GLY A 231 27.43 -36.17 -27.24
C GLY A 231 27.72 -35.10 -28.30
N LYS A 232 28.99 -34.77 -28.49
CA LYS A 232 29.45 -33.70 -29.41
C LYS A 232 28.77 -32.34 -29.18
N ALA A 233 28.33 -32.06 -27.95
CA ALA A 233 27.67 -30.83 -27.58
C ALA A 233 28.58 -29.60 -27.84
N ARG A 234 27.97 -28.51 -28.31
CA ARG A 234 28.62 -27.20 -28.46
C ARG A 234 28.24 -26.30 -27.28
N PRO A 235 29.18 -25.52 -26.74
CA PRO A 235 28.87 -24.57 -25.66
C PRO A 235 28.15 -23.34 -26.23
N VAL A 236 27.25 -22.78 -25.44
CA VAL A 236 26.53 -21.53 -25.68
C VAL A 236 26.81 -20.63 -24.48
N ALA A 237 27.90 -19.86 -24.55
CA ALA A 237 28.55 -19.33 -23.35
C ALA A 237 28.89 -17.82 -23.42
N GLY A 238 28.40 -17.12 -24.45
CA GLY A 238 28.74 -15.71 -24.68
C GLY A 238 30.24 -15.53 -24.90
N GLU A 239 30.87 -14.69 -24.07
CA GLU A 239 32.30 -14.36 -24.14
C GLU A 239 33.23 -15.33 -23.37
N LEU A 240 32.68 -16.39 -22.75
CA LEU A 240 33.49 -17.34 -21.99
C LEU A 240 34.40 -18.19 -22.90
N ASP A 241 35.71 -18.26 -22.60
CA ASP A 241 36.64 -19.22 -23.21
C ASP A 241 36.37 -20.63 -22.68
N VAL A 242 35.70 -21.45 -23.49
CA VAL A 242 35.25 -22.79 -23.12
C VAL A 242 36.04 -23.88 -23.82
N LYS A 243 36.76 -24.67 -23.03
CA LYS A 243 37.56 -25.81 -23.50
C LYS A 243 36.75 -27.09 -23.41
N VAL A 244 36.59 -27.78 -24.55
CA VAL A 244 36.03 -29.13 -24.59
C VAL A 244 37.12 -30.11 -24.15
N THR A 245 37.02 -30.64 -22.93
CA THR A 245 38.03 -31.52 -22.31
C THR A 245 37.92 -32.97 -22.75
N SER A 246 36.71 -33.44 -23.05
CA SER A 246 36.48 -34.75 -23.66
C SER A 246 35.11 -34.77 -24.36
N SER A 247 34.98 -35.49 -25.46
CA SER A 247 33.70 -35.63 -26.15
C SER A 247 33.49 -37.05 -26.66
N SER A 248 32.30 -37.59 -26.43
CA SER A 248 31.87 -38.91 -26.87
C SER A 248 30.55 -38.82 -27.64
N ASN A 249 29.99 -39.94 -28.08
CA ASN A 249 28.67 -39.98 -28.72
C ASN A 249 27.49 -39.78 -27.73
N VAL A 250 27.72 -39.80 -26.41
CA VAL A 250 26.65 -39.72 -25.40
C VAL A 250 26.84 -38.54 -24.45
N THR A 251 28.08 -38.17 -24.14
CA THR A 251 28.42 -37.06 -23.24
C THR A 251 29.57 -36.20 -23.77
N THR A 252 29.55 -34.92 -23.42
CA THR A 252 30.63 -33.96 -23.63
C THR A 252 31.02 -33.34 -22.30
N SER A 253 32.29 -33.00 -22.14
CA SER A 253 32.87 -32.42 -20.94
C SER A 253 33.45 -31.05 -21.28
N PHE A 254 33.04 -30.03 -20.55
CA PHE A 254 33.52 -28.66 -20.68
C PHE A 254 34.37 -28.26 -19.47
N ALA A 255 35.33 -27.37 -19.68
CA ALA A 255 36.05 -26.67 -18.63
C ALA A 255 36.25 -25.19 -19.03
N PHE A 256 36.06 -24.28 -18.08
CA PHE A 256 36.15 -22.84 -18.33
C PHE A 256 36.37 -22.06 -17.02
N ASP A 257 37.03 -20.92 -17.15
CA ASP A 257 37.28 -19.96 -16.06
C ASP A 257 36.33 -18.76 -16.21
N PHE A 258 35.93 -18.15 -15.09
CA PHE A 258 35.06 -16.98 -15.07
C PHE A 258 35.25 -16.17 -13.77
N GLN A 259 34.82 -14.91 -13.77
CA GLN A 259 34.96 -13.98 -12.63
C GLN A 259 33.64 -13.23 -12.30
N THR A 260 32.52 -13.65 -12.88
CA THR A 260 31.21 -13.03 -12.66
C THR A 260 30.46 -13.65 -11.49
N SER A 261 29.70 -12.83 -10.76
CA SER A 261 28.75 -13.28 -9.72
C SER A 261 27.63 -14.15 -10.28
N ASP A 262 27.27 -13.97 -11.55
CA ASP A 262 26.27 -14.78 -12.23
C ASP A 262 26.88 -15.49 -13.44
N LEU A 263 26.84 -16.82 -13.39
CA LEU A 263 27.19 -17.70 -14.49
C LEU A 263 25.92 -18.13 -15.22
N VAL A 264 25.92 -17.93 -16.53
CA VAL A 264 24.92 -18.46 -17.45
C VAL A 264 25.66 -19.22 -18.54
N PHE A 265 25.48 -20.54 -18.61
CA PHE A 265 26.17 -21.42 -19.53
C PHE A 265 25.19 -22.40 -20.17
N GLY A 266 25.06 -22.37 -21.48
CA GLY A 266 24.23 -23.28 -22.25
C GLY A 266 25.02 -24.33 -23.03
N TRP A 267 24.33 -25.37 -23.50
CA TRP A 267 24.84 -26.31 -24.50
C TRP A 267 23.73 -26.84 -25.40
N SER A 268 24.09 -27.20 -26.63
CA SER A 268 23.18 -27.80 -27.62
C SER A 268 23.95 -28.65 -28.65
N ASP A 269 23.21 -29.32 -29.54
CA ASP A 269 23.72 -30.06 -30.69
C ASP A 269 23.82 -29.20 -31.97
N SER A 270 23.03 -28.12 -32.05
CA SER A 270 22.95 -27.24 -33.22
C SER A 270 24.28 -26.54 -33.55
N SER A 271 24.65 -26.56 -34.84
CA SER A 271 25.83 -25.85 -35.37
C SER A 271 25.69 -24.33 -35.34
N LEU A 272 24.47 -23.80 -35.29
CA LEU A 272 24.14 -22.37 -35.22
C LEU A 272 24.30 -21.79 -33.80
N ALA A 273 24.41 -22.65 -32.78
CA ALA A 273 24.42 -22.25 -31.38
C ALA A 273 25.69 -21.51 -30.92
N MET A 274 26.73 -21.47 -31.78
CA MET A 274 27.98 -20.73 -31.52
C MET A 274 27.78 -19.19 -31.52
N ILE A 275 26.59 -18.69 -31.89
CA ILE A 275 26.34 -17.26 -32.17
C ILE A 275 25.19 -16.67 -31.33
N GLN A 276 24.37 -17.47 -30.63
CA GLN A 276 23.30 -16.91 -29.78
C GLN A 276 23.84 -16.54 -28.39
N PRO A 277 23.96 -15.24 -28.04
CA PRO A 277 24.15 -14.86 -26.66
C PRO A 277 22.92 -15.27 -25.84
N LEU A 278 23.15 -15.68 -24.60
CA LEU A 278 22.09 -15.75 -23.60
C LEU A 278 21.66 -14.32 -23.28
N ASN A 279 20.57 -13.86 -23.90
CA ASN A 279 20.05 -12.51 -23.73
C ASN A 279 19.75 -12.24 -22.25
N ARG A 280 20.62 -11.44 -21.63
CA ARG A 280 20.46 -10.88 -20.29
C ARG A 280 19.53 -9.69 -20.42
N LEU A 281 18.37 -9.75 -19.77
CA LEU A 281 17.35 -8.72 -19.86
C LEU A 281 17.38 -7.81 -18.62
N GLU A 282 17.22 -6.51 -18.83
CA GLU A 282 16.75 -5.58 -17.80
C GLU A 282 15.33 -5.15 -18.18
N ALA A 283 14.44 -4.99 -17.20
CA ALA A 283 13.05 -4.65 -17.43
C ALA A 283 12.62 -3.43 -16.60
N GLN A 284 11.97 -2.46 -17.24
CA GLN A 284 11.16 -1.46 -16.56
C GLN A 284 9.68 -1.84 -16.74
N VAL A 285 8.94 -1.97 -15.64
CA VAL A 285 7.54 -2.41 -15.65
C VAL A 285 6.68 -1.43 -14.87
N ASP A 286 5.90 -0.66 -15.61
CA ASP A 286 4.91 0.26 -15.05
C ASP A 286 3.53 -0.40 -15.15
N THR A 287 2.87 -0.64 -14.01
CA THR A 287 1.58 -1.34 -13.93
C THR A 287 0.50 -0.45 -13.31
N ALA A 288 -0.64 -0.31 -14.00
CA ALA A 288 -1.84 0.36 -13.49
C ALA A 288 -2.97 -0.66 -13.29
N PHE A 289 -3.35 -0.88 -12.02
CA PHE A 289 -4.54 -1.61 -11.64
C PHE A 289 -5.75 -0.68 -11.58
N THR A 290 -6.88 -1.15 -12.10
CA THR A 290 -8.17 -0.45 -12.05
C THR A 290 -9.22 -1.33 -11.40
N VAL A 291 -9.82 -0.85 -10.31
CA VAL A 291 -10.92 -1.51 -9.60
C VAL A 291 -12.25 -0.85 -10.00
N LEU A 292 -13.06 -1.59 -10.74
CA LEU A 292 -14.38 -1.17 -11.23
C LEU A 292 -15.50 -1.59 -10.26
N GLN A 293 -16.64 -0.92 -10.35
CA GLN A 293 -17.78 -1.07 -9.42
C GLN A 293 -18.24 -2.53 -9.20
N ASN A 294 -18.22 -3.36 -10.24
CA ASN A 294 -18.66 -4.76 -10.20
C ASN A 294 -17.58 -5.73 -9.65
N ARG A 295 -16.59 -5.22 -8.90
CA ARG A 295 -15.38 -5.93 -8.47
C ARG A 295 -14.52 -6.49 -9.62
N ASN A 296 -14.73 -6.06 -10.88
CA ASN A 296 -13.74 -6.32 -11.93
C ASN A 296 -12.44 -5.59 -11.56
N ILE A 297 -11.35 -6.34 -11.54
CA ILE A 297 -10.00 -5.79 -11.44
C ILE A 297 -9.29 -6.08 -12.75
N SER A 298 -8.88 -5.02 -13.43
CA SER A 298 -8.02 -5.09 -14.61
C SER A 298 -6.64 -4.52 -14.28
N ALA A 299 -5.63 -4.97 -15.00
CA ALA A 299 -4.28 -4.43 -14.96
C ALA A 299 -3.81 -4.13 -16.39
N THR A 300 -3.44 -2.88 -16.63
CA THR A 300 -2.68 -2.49 -17.83
C THR A 300 -1.22 -2.31 -17.43
N SER A 301 -0.27 -2.80 -18.22
CA SER A 301 1.15 -2.54 -17.97
C SER A 301 1.88 -2.18 -19.24
N THR A 302 2.72 -1.16 -19.14
CA THR A 302 3.77 -0.87 -20.11
C THR A 302 5.06 -1.49 -19.61
N ILE A 303 5.66 -2.32 -20.46
CA ILE A 303 6.89 -3.05 -20.18
C ILE A 303 7.93 -2.58 -21.19
N THR A 304 9.06 -2.09 -20.71
CA THR A 304 10.26 -1.83 -21.52
C THR A 304 11.29 -2.90 -21.18
N VAL A 305 11.74 -3.65 -22.18
CA VAL A 305 12.75 -4.71 -22.04
C VAL A 305 14.01 -4.29 -22.78
N ASN A 306 15.15 -4.32 -22.10
CA ASN A 306 16.46 -4.00 -22.65
C ASN A 306 17.35 -5.24 -22.65
N ALA A 307 17.90 -5.60 -23.81
CA ALA A 307 18.93 -6.63 -23.94
C ALA A 307 20.31 -6.03 -23.63
N LEU A 308 20.94 -6.51 -22.56
CA LEU A 308 22.31 -6.16 -22.19
C LEU A 308 23.33 -6.81 -23.15
N ASN A 309 22.92 -7.83 -23.91
CA ASN A 309 23.67 -8.48 -24.97
C ASN A 309 22.71 -9.06 -26.03
N GLY A 310 23.09 -9.01 -27.31
CA GLY A 310 22.27 -9.52 -28.42
C GLY A 310 21.10 -8.61 -28.79
N GLU A 311 20.03 -9.24 -29.33
CA GLU A 311 18.78 -8.61 -29.75
C GLU A 311 17.60 -9.46 -29.25
N ILE A 312 16.53 -8.81 -28.79
CA ILE A 312 15.34 -9.43 -28.21
C ILE A 312 14.47 -10.04 -29.31
N SER A 313 14.55 -11.36 -29.49
CA SER A 313 13.63 -12.09 -30.38
C SER A 313 12.39 -12.62 -29.65
N ASN A 314 12.52 -13.00 -28.37
CA ASN A 314 11.43 -13.47 -27.53
C ASN A 314 11.80 -13.41 -26.04
N PHE A 315 10.79 -13.35 -25.18
CA PHE A 315 10.91 -13.43 -23.72
C PHE A 315 9.57 -13.91 -23.11
N GLU A 316 9.59 -14.25 -21.82
CA GLU A 316 8.40 -14.69 -21.08
C GLU A 316 7.98 -13.64 -20.05
N VAL A 317 6.67 -13.54 -19.81
CA VAL A 317 6.09 -12.65 -18.79
C VAL A 317 5.08 -13.44 -17.95
N ASP A 318 5.19 -13.32 -16.63
CA ASP A 318 4.17 -13.76 -15.69
C ASP A 318 3.20 -12.59 -15.44
N LEU A 319 1.91 -12.83 -15.67
CA LEU A 319 0.83 -11.88 -15.40
C LEU A 319 0.65 -11.66 -13.89
N PRO A 320 -0.09 -10.63 -13.45
CA PRO A 320 -0.54 -10.54 -12.06
C PRO A 320 -1.29 -11.80 -11.59
N PRO A 321 -1.23 -12.17 -10.29
CA PRO A 321 -1.90 -13.36 -9.78
C PRO A 321 -3.40 -13.40 -10.09
N ARG A 322 -3.90 -14.59 -10.47
CA ARG A 322 -5.31 -14.85 -10.84
C ARG A 322 -5.84 -14.11 -12.09
N MET A 323 -5.02 -13.31 -12.78
CA MET A 323 -5.42 -12.62 -14.02
C MET A 323 -5.16 -13.44 -15.29
N GLN A 324 -5.97 -13.19 -16.33
CA GLN A 324 -5.80 -13.74 -17.67
C GLN A 324 -5.52 -12.62 -18.69
N LEU A 325 -4.69 -12.92 -19.70
CA LEU A 325 -4.36 -11.98 -20.77
C LEU A 325 -5.59 -11.66 -21.63
N LEU A 326 -5.85 -10.35 -21.80
CA LEU A 326 -6.73 -9.81 -22.83
C LEU A 326 -5.94 -9.74 -24.15
N ASP A 327 -6.42 -10.46 -25.18
CA ASP A 327 -5.72 -10.57 -26.47
C ASP A 327 -5.80 -9.25 -27.25
N LEU A 328 -4.76 -8.43 -27.15
CA LEU A 328 -4.60 -7.17 -27.90
C LEU A 328 -3.91 -7.42 -29.26
N PRO A 329 -4.48 -6.96 -30.39
CA PRO A 329 -3.84 -7.09 -31.69
C PRO A 329 -2.61 -6.17 -31.79
N SER A 330 -1.44 -6.75 -32.05
CA SER A 330 -0.18 -6.02 -32.24
C SER A 330 0.44 -6.33 -33.60
N GLN A 331 1.11 -5.32 -34.18
CA GLN A 331 1.89 -5.46 -35.42
C GLN A 331 3.39 -5.67 -35.16
N SER A 332 3.87 -5.47 -33.92
CA SER A 332 5.29 -5.57 -33.55
C SER A 332 5.65 -6.85 -32.79
N TYR A 333 4.67 -7.52 -32.17
CA TYR A 333 4.89 -8.77 -31.44
C TYR A 333 3.68 -9.72 -31.54
N ARG A 334 3.90 -10.98 -31.18
CA ARG A 334 2.87 -12.00 -30.98
C ARG A 334 2.96 -12.54 -29.55
N VAL A 335 1.82 -12.86 -28.95
CA VAL A 335 1.75 -13.48 -27.63
C VAL A 335 1.23 -14.90 -27.74
N THR A 336 1.82 -15.81 -26.97
CA THR A 336 1.37 -17.21 -26.85
C THR A 336 1.30 -17.59 -25.38
N ARG A 337 0.26 -18.33 -24.98
CA ARG A 337 0.09 -18.82 -23.61
C ARG A 337 1.00 -20.03 -23.39
N VAL A 338 1.81 -20.01 -22.33
CA VAL A 338 2.73 -21.12 -22.02
C VAL A 338 2.02 -22.08 -21.06
N SER A 339 1.69 -23.28 -21.54
CA SER A 339 1.09 -24.31 -20.68
C SER A 339 2.08 -24.76 -19.61
N ARG A 340 1.72 -24.55 -18.35
CA ARG A 340 2.46 -25.10 -17.21
C ARG A 340 2.00 -26.54 -16.97
N ALA A 341 2.95 -27.46 -16.78
CA ALA A 341 2.62 -28.76 -16.24
C ALA A 341 2.25 -28.60 -14.75
N GLU A 342 1.05 -29.07 -14.40
CA GLU A 342 0.48 -29.27 -13.05
C GLU A 342 1.28 -28.66 -11.89
N ALA A 343 0.85 -27.48 -11.41
CA ALA A 343 1.29 -26.96 -10.12
C ALA A 343 0.13 -27.02 -9.10
N GLU A 344 0.45 -27.37 -7.86
CA GLU A 344 -0.54 -27.78 -6.84
C GLU A 344 -1.19 -26.60 -6.09
N ASN A 345 -1.11 -25.35 -6.57
CA ASN A 345 -1.43 -24.17 -5.77
C ASN A 345 -2.34 -23.13 -6.48
N PRO A 346 -3.48 -22.70 -5.90
CA PRO A 346 -4.47 -21.82 -6.54
C PRO A 346 -4.09 -20.32 -6.63
N ILE A 347 -2.79 -20.01 -6.65
CA ILE A 347 -2.24 -18.63 -6.75
C ILE A 347 -1.36 -18.51 -8.01
N GLU A 348 -1.65 -19.28 -9.05
CA GLU A 348 -0.85 -19.27 -10.27
C GLU A 348 -1.01 -17.97 -11.07
N ARG A 349 0.15 -17.41 -11.41
CA ARG A 349 0.28 -16.36 -12.44
C ARG A 349 0.28 -17.06 -13.79
N GLN A 350 -0.60 -16.64 -14.70
CA GLN A 350 -0.56 -17.13 -16.07
C GLN A 350 0.76 -16.68 -16.71
N ARG A 351 1.49 -17.61 -17.32
CA ARG A 351 2.70 -17.31 -18.09
C ARG A 351 2.38 -17.15 -19.57
N ILE A 352 2.93 -16.11 -20.17
CA ILE A 352 2.88 -15.87 -21.61
C ILE A 352 4.30 -15.78 -22.16
N ARG A 353 4.45 -16.08 -23.45
CA ARG A 353 5.66 -15.85 -24.24
C ARG A 353 5.37 -14.80 -25.29
N VAL A 354 6.13 -13.72 -25.24
CA VAL A 354 6.14 -12.64 -26.24
C VAL A 354 7.20 -12.99 -27.28
N SER A 355 6.82 -13.02 -28.55
CA SER A 355 7.73 -13.18 -29.69
C SER A 355 7.72 -11.89 -30.50
N VAL A 356 8.87 -11.23 -30.56
CA VAL A 356 9.05 -9.97 -31.29
C VAL A 356 9.18 -10.27 -32.79
N ILE A 357 8.46 -9.52 -33.63
CA ILE A 357 8.41 -9.79 -35.08
C ILE A 357 9.72 -9.35 -35.78
N ARG A 358 10.42 -8.37 -35.22
CA ARG A 358 11.76 -7.94 -35.63
C ARG A 358 12.64 -7.85 -34.38
N PRO A 359 13.76 -8.59 -34.27
CA PRO A 359 14.64 -8.49 -33.12
C PRO A 359 15.21 -7.08 -32.93
N GLU A 360 15.14 -6.55 -31.71
CA GLU A 360 15.54 -5.18 -31.36
C GLU A 360 16.27 -5.18 -30.01
N LYS A 361 17.14 -4.20 -29.73
CA LYS A 361 17.91 -4.15 -28.46
C LYS A 361 17.09 -3.66 -27.27
N GLU A 362 16.19 -2.73 -27.52
CA GLU A 362 15.19 -2.21 -26.59
C GLU A 362 13.82 -2.52 -27.21
N PHE A 363 12.88 -3.00 -26.40
CA PHE A 363 11.55 -3.35 -26.87
C PHE A 363 10.47 -2.94 -25.87
N VAL A 364 9.50 -2.17 -26.34
CA VAL A 364 8.37 -1.67 -25.53
C VAL A 364 7.08 -2.36 -25.96
N LEU A 365 6.32 -2.86 -24.99
CA LEU A 365 4.97 -3.39 -25.21
C LEU A 365 3.99 -2.95 -24.12
N THR A 366 2.72 -2.95 -24.48
CA THR A 366 1.60 -2.80 -23.53
C THR A 366 0.85 -4.12 -23.45
N LEU A 367 0.65 -4.63 -22.23
CA LEU A 367 -0.18 -5.79 -21.94
C LEU A 367 -1.41 -5.37 -21.14
N GLN A 368 -2.52 -6.07 -21.34
CA GLN A 368 -3.72 -5.94 -20.52
C GLN A 368 -4.16 -7.31 -20.01
N ALA A 369 -4.58 -7.36 -18.75
CA ALA A 369 -5.09 -8.55 -18.12
C ALA A 369 -6.27 -8.21 -17.20
N GLU A 370 -7.16 -9.17 -16.96
CA GLU A 370 -8.28 -9.03 -16.03
C GLU A 370 -8.46 -10.27 -15.16
N ILE A 371 -9.08 -10.12 -14.00
CA ILE A 371 -9.60 -11.26 -13.24
C ILE A 371 -10.85 -11.80 -13.96
N PRO A 372 -10.90 -13.09 -14.34
CA PRO A 372 -12.07 -13.66 -15.01
C PRO A 372 -13.32 -13.56 -14.14
N ARG A 373 -14.46 -13.17 -14.75
CA ARG A 373 -15.72 -12.97 -14.01
C ARG A 373 -16.17 -14.17 -13.18
N ALA A 374 -15.94 -15.39 -13.66
CA ALA A 374 -16.27 -16.63 -12.94
C ALA A 374 -15.50 -16.81 -11.61
N SER A 375 -14.40 -16.09 -11.41
CA SER A 375 -13.61 -16.11 -10.18
C SER A 375 -14.07 -15.09 -9.14
N ILE A 376 -14.92 -14.11 -9.51
CA ILE A 376 -15.28 -12.96 -8.66
C ILE A 376 -16.09 -13.40 -7.43
N ASP A 377 -17.03 -14.33 -7.59
CA ASP A 377 -17.84 -14.87 -6.48
C ASP A 377 -17.00 -15.69 -5.47
N SER A 378 -15.77 -16.07 -5.86
CA SER A 378 -14.81 -16.80 -5.02
C SER A 378 -13.66 -15.93 -4.51
N LEU A 379 -13.66 -14.62 -4.78
CA LEU A 379 -12.66 -13.71 -4.24
C LEU A 379 -12.87 -13.58 -2.72
N GLU A 380 -11.92 -14.14 -1.96
CA GLU A 380 -11.64 -13.65 -0.61
C GLU A 380 -11.42 -12.13 -0.65
N LEU A 381 -11.74 -11.45 0.45
CA LEU A 381 -11.65 -10.00 0.58
C LEU A 381 -10.26 -9.45 0.20
N ASP A 382 -9.21 -10.26 0.36
CA ASP A 382 -7.81 -9.92 0.12
C ASP A 382 -7.34 -10.31 -1.29
N GLN A 383 -7.03 -9.29 -2.09
CA GLN A 383 -6.48 -9.44 -3.44
C GLN A 383 -4.99 -9.09 -3.48
N SER A 384 -4.18 -9.85 -4.22
CA SER A 384 -2.79 -9.46 -4.52
C SER A 384 -2.74 -8.43 -5.65
N PHE A 385 -2.00 -7.35 -5.40
CA PHE A 385 -1.68 -6.31 -6.38
C PHE A 385 -0.19 -6.38 -6.76
N SER A 386 0.37 -7.57 -6.93
CA SER A 386 1.70 -7.75 -7.52
C SER A 386 1.62 -7.59 -9.04
N GLY A 387 2.49 -6.76 -9.63
CA GLY A 387 2.43 -6.37 -11.06
C GLY A 387 2.83 -7.49 -12.05
N PHE A 388 3.19 -7.09 -13.26
CA PHE A 388 3.75 -8.02 -14.26
C PHE A 388 5.22 -8.34 -13.95
N GLU A 389 5.69 -9.53 -14.32
CA GLU A 389 7.10 -9.93 -14.14
C GLU A 389 7.71 -10.47 -15.43
N VAL A 390 8.78 -9.83 -15.91
CA VAL A 390 9.57 -10.30 -17.05
C VAL A 390 10.49 -11.42 -16.57
N VAL A 391 10.16 -12.64 -16.98
CA VAL A 391 10.86 -13.85 -16.55
C VAL A 391 12.30 -13.81 -17.06
N ASN A 392 13.25 -14.00 -16.15
CA ASN A 392 14.69 -13.97 -16.40
C ASN A 392 15.30 -12.59 -16.65
N ALA A 393 14.57 -11.50 -16.38
CA ALA A 393 15.22 -10.22 -16.16
C ALA A 393 16.21 -10.33 -14.98
N ILE A 394 17.44 -9.85 -15.18
CA ILE A 394 18.47 -9.78 -14.12
C ILE A 394 18.07 -8.71 -13.09
N LYS A 395 17.43 -7.64 -13.58
CA LYS A 395 16.88 -6.54 -12.79
C LYS A 395 15.53 -6.14 -13.37
N GLN A 396 14.56 -5.95 -12.50
CA GLN A 396 13.26 -5.38 -12.85
C GLN A 396 12.86 -4.32 -11.83
N SER A 397 12.55 -3.12 -12.30
CA SER A 397 12.07 -2.00 -11.47
C SER A 397 10.89 -1.30 -12.14
N GLY A 398 10.19 -0.41 -11.44
CA GLY A 398 9.16 0.42 -12.05
C GLY A 398 8.13 0.91 -11.05
N THR A 399 7.00 1.38 -11.56
CA THR A 399 5.90 1.92 -10.76
C THR A 399 4.67 1.03 -10.77
N LEU A 400 3.90 1.12 -9.71
CA LEU A 400 2.63 0.42 -9.57
C LEU A 400 1.58 1.39 -9.05
N ILE A 401 0.50 1.57 -9.82
CA ILE A 401 -0.62 2.44 -9.45
C ILE A 401 -1.84 1.56 -9.22
N VAL A 402 -2.48 1.70 -8.06
CA VAL A 402 -3.81 1.14 -7.82
C VAL A 402 -4.81 2.28 -7.89
N SER A 403 -5.78 2.17 -8.79
CA SER A 403 -6.87 3.14 -8.96
C SER A 403 -8.22 2.50 -8.64
N THR A 404 -9.07 3.22 -7.89
CA THR A 404 -10.41 2.75 -7.52
C THR A 404 -11.50 3.70 -8.01
N THR A 405 -12.63 3.12 -8.40
CA THR A 405 -13.86 3.85 -8.71
C THR A 405 -14.59 4.31 -7.45
N SER A 406 -15.52 5.26 -7.63
CA SER A 406 -16.30 6.00 -6.62
C SER A 406 -16.67 5.27 -5.33
N ASN A 407 -17.13 4.02 -5.45
CA ASN A 407 -17.81 3.26 -4.40
C ASN A 407 -16.89 2.20 -3.77
N TRP A 408 -15.60 2.18 -4.10
CA TRP A 408 -14.63 1.23 -3.57
C TRP A 408 -13.39 1.93 -3.00
N ASP A 409 -13.02 1.59 -1.77
CA ASP A 409 -11.69 1.83 -1.23
C ASP A 409 -10.91 0.50 -1.26
N VAL A 410 -9.58 0.58 -1.33
CA VAL A 410 -8.70 -0.58 -1.11
C VAL A 410 -7.92 -0.30 0.17
N VAL A 411 -7.93 -1.22 1.12
CA VAL A 411 -7.08 -1.16 2.32
C VAL A 411 -5.90 -2.08 2.08
N TRP A 412 -4.73 -1.52 1.76
CA TRP A 412 -3.53 -2.29 1.38
C TRP A 412 -2.51 -2.44 2.50
N GLN A 413 -1.78 -3.56 2.45
CA GLN A 413 -0.54 -3.82 3.14
C GLN A 413 0.55 -4.10 2.10
N ALA A 414 1.69 -3.43 2.22
CA ALA A 414 2.85 -3.60 1.35
C ALA A 414 4.05 -4.06 2.16
N SER A 415 4.87 -4.94 1.58
CA SER A 415 6.07 -5.49 2.20
C SER A 415 7.14 -5.85 1.16
N GLY A 416 8.40 -5.94 1.59
CA GLY A 416 9.55 -6.16 0.71
C GLY A 416 10.07 -4.88 0.06
N ASP A 417 10.77 -5.00 -1.07
CA ASP A 417 11.53 -3.90 -1.70
C ASP A 417 10.65 -2.97 -2.57
N ILE A 418 9.62 -2.42 -1.92
CA ILE A 418 8.65 -1.49 -2.48
C ILE A 418 8.41 -0.33 -1.51
N ARG A 419 8.28 0.88 -2.05
CA ARG A 419 7.90 2.08 -1.28
C ARG A 419 6.63 2.71 -1.84
N ARG A 420 5.82 3.29 -0.96
CA ARG A 420 4.75 4.21 -1.38
C ARG A 420 5.40 5.52 -1.80
N THR A 421 5.05 6.01 -2.99
CA THR A 421 5.52 7.31 -3.45
C THR A 421 4.46 8.35 -3.11
N PRO A 422 4.78 9.42 -2.35
CA PRO A 422 3.90 10.57 -2.17
C PRO A 422 3.94 11.42 -3.45
N ARG A 423 3.44 10.87 -4.56
CA ARG A 423 3.20 11.63 -5.77
C ARG A 423 1.90 12.40 -5.59
N GLU A 424 2.01 13.72 -5.51
CA GLU A 424 0.99 14.63 -6.00
C GLU A 424 0.77 14.31 -7.48
N LEU A 425 -0.26 13.52 -7.80
CA LEU A 425 -0.69 13.31 -9.17
C LEU A 425 -1.70 14.40 -9.55
N GLU A 426 -1.28 15.66 -9.47
CA GLU A 426 -2.10 16.80 -9.91
C GLU A 426 -2.36 16.77 -11.43
N SER A 427 -1.58 15.99 -12.19
CA SER A 427 -1.65 15.90 -13.65
C SER A 427 -2.57 14.78 -14.18
N MET A 428 -3.80 14.66 -13.67
CA MET A 428 -4.96 14.05 -14.37
C MET A 428 -6.30 14.25 -13.63
N ALA A 429 -6.43 15.33 -12.86
CA ALA A 429 -7.61 15.62 -12.03
C ALA A 429 -8.83 16.16 -12.82
N THR A 430 -9.26 15.43 -13.86
CA THR A 430 -10.55 15.66 -14.55
C THR A 430 -11.71 14.83 -13.98
N ASN A 431 -11.43 13.81 -13.16
CA ASN A 431 -12.43 12.98 -12.49
C ASN A 431 -12.29 13.12 -10.96
N SER A 432 -13.19 13.89 -10.33
CA SER A 432 -13.19 14.24 -8.90
C SER A 432 -13.66 13.09 -8.00
N GLY A 433 -13.16 11.88 -8.27
CA GLY A 433 -13.57 10.67 -7.55
C GLY A 433 -12.78 9.39 -7.77
N VAL A 434 -11.74 9.39 -8.60
CA VAL A 434 -10.82 8.25 -8.69
C VAL A 434 -9.75 8.40 -7.61
N ARG A 435 -9.71 7.51 -6.63
CA ARG A 435 -8.55 7.42 -5.73
C ARG A 435 -7.43 6.69 -6.44
N GLN A 436 -6.22 7.22 -6.33
CA GLN A 436 -5.02 6.58 -6.85
C GLN A 436 -3.95 6.50 -5.77
N VAL A 437 -3.30 5.35 -5.65
CA VAL A 437 -2.10 5.18 -4.81
C VAL A 437 -0.98 4.58 -5.63
N ALA A 438 0.14 5.31 -5.64
CA ALA A 438 1.34 4.96 -6.38
C ALA A 438 2.41 4.36 -5.46
N PHE A 439 3.07 3.34 -5.98
CA PHE A 439 4.22 2.66 -5.41
C PHE A 439 5.36 2.62 -6.43
N GLU A 440 6.57 2.46 -5.92
CA GLU A 440 7.80 2.32 -6.69
C GLU A 440 8.58 1.12 -6.13
N PHE A 441 9.03 0.22 -7.00
CA PHE A 441 9.76 -0.99 -6.63
C PHE A 441 11.06 -1.10 -7.43
N TYR A 442 12.09 -1.70 -6.80
CA TYR A 442 13.44 -1.78 -7.38
C TYR A 442 13.89 -3.21 -7.75
N ASN A 443 13.15 -4.22 -7.29
CA ASN A 443 13.28 -5.63 -7.69
C ASN A 443 11.89 -6.32 -7.59
N THR A 444 11.80 -7.62 -7.85
CA THR A 444 10.54 -8.39 -7.77
C THR A 444 10.23 -8.98 -6.39
N ALA A 445 11.08 -8.75 -5.38
CA ALA A 445 10.93 -9.26 -4.01
C ALA A 445 10.03 -8.35 -3.15
N TYR A 446 8.84 -8.05 -3.66
CA TYR A 446 7.81 -7.30 -2.94
C TYR A 446 6.47 -8.05 -2.92
N THR A 447 5.55 -7.60 -2.06
CA THR A 447 4.17 -8.06 -2.04
C THR A 447 3.26 -6.92 -1.66
N ILE A 448 2.19 -6.70 -2.44
CA ILE A 448 1.07 -5.85 -2.08
C ILE A 448 -0.17 -6.75 -1.99
N VAL A 449 -0.85 -6.70 -0.84
CA VAL A 449 -2.18 -7.29 -0.65
C VAL A 449 -3.13 -6.16 -0.32
N GLY A 450 -4.30 -6.12 -0.94
CA GLY A 450 -5.31 -5.10 -0.72
C GLY A 450 -6.68 -5.71 -0.50
N THR A 451 -7.32 -5.32 0.61
CA THR A 451 -8.69 -5.67 0.93
C THR A 451 -9.66 -4.72 0.25
N LEU A 452 -10.60 -5.22 -0.55
CA LEU A 452 -11.65 -4.39 -1.14
C LEU A 452 -12.72 -4.03 -0.12
N GLN A 453 -13.01 -2.74 0.04
CA GLN A 453 -14.08 -2.25 0.92
C GLN A 453 -15.07 -1.39 0.14
N GLU A 454 -16.34 -1.78 0.20
CA GLU A 454 -17.43 -1.00 -0.37
C GLU A 454 -17.66 0.25 0.49
N ARG A 455 -17.79 1.39 -0.18
CA ARG A 455 -17.94 2.69 0.45
C ARG A 455 -19.42 3.07 0.46
N GLU A 456 -20.02 3.16 1.65
CA GLU A 456 -21.38 3.70 1.80
C GLU A 456 -21.48 5.08 1.13
N ASN A 457 -22.50 5.27 0.30
CA ASN A 457 -22.91 6.58 -0.18
C ASN A 457 -23.29 7.46 1.03
N GLN A 458 -22.92 8.74 1.02
CA GLN A 458 -23.19 9.66 2.13
C GLN A 458 -23.70 10.99 1.61
N LEU A 459 -24.71 11.55 2.29
CA LEU A 459 -25.19 12.91 2.07
C LEU A 459 -25.32 13.62 3.42
N ARG A 460 -24.72 14.80 3.52
CA ARG A 460 -24.86 15.71 4.66
C ARG A 460 -25.52 17.00 4.19
N ILE A 461 -26.67 17.34 4.77
CA ILE A 461 -27.34 18.63 4.52
C ILE A 461 -27.15 19.54 5.74
N VAL A 462 -26.69 20.77 5.50
CA VAL A 462 -26.59 21.82 6.53
C VAL A 462 -27.53 22.96 6.13
N PRO A 463 -28.70 23.08 6.78
CA PRO A 463 -29.70 24.09 6.42
C PRO A 463 -29.50 25.40 7.22
N ARG A 464 -29.43 26.53 6.52
CA ARG A 464 -29.37 27.88 7.08
C ARG A 464 -30.55 28.71 6.57
N TYR A 465 -31.25 29.42 7.44
CA TYR A 465 -32.41 30.26 7.09
C TYR A 465 -32.14 31.70 7.52
N LEU A 466 -32.27 32.64 6.60
CA LEU A 466 -32.38 34.08 6.90
C LEU A 466 -33.84 34.48 6.72
N LEU A 467 -34.47 35.00 7.77
CA LEU A 467 -35.80 35.58 7.73
C LEU A 467 -35.71 37.10 7.94
N GLU A 468 -36.05 37.85 6.90
CA GLU A 468 -36.21 39.29 6.93
C GLU A 468 -37.66 39.62 7.32
N VAL A 469 -37.84 40.37 8.39
CA VAL A 469 -39.15 40.69 8.98
C VAL A 469 -39.47 42.15 8.73
N SER A 470 -40.55 42.41 8.00
CA SER A 470 -41.08 43.75 7.75
C SER A 470 -42.56 43.81 8.09
N PRO A 471 -43.19 45.00 8.27
CA PRO A 471 -44.55 45.10 8.82
C PRO A 471 -45.63 44.33 8.06
N THR A 472 -45.50 44.18 6.73
CA THR A 472 -46.51 43.57 5.85
C THR A 472 -46.09 42.24 5.22
N GLN A 473 -44.83 41.82 5.38
CA GLN A 473 -44.33 40.58 4.78
C GLN A 473 -43.12 40.03 5.55
N LEU A 474 -43.02 38.70 5.54
CA LEU A 474 -41.77 37.98 5.77
C LEU A 474 -41.13 37.62 4.44
N ARG A 475 -39.80 37.69 4.37
CA ARG A 475 -39.01 37.08 3.30
C ARG A 475 -38.04 36.08 3.90
N MET A 476 -37.95 34.91 3.32
CA MET A 476 -37.08 33.82 3.76
C MET A 476 -36.13 33.42 2.64
N THR A 477 -34.83 33.51 2.91
CA THR A 477 -33.79 32.88 2.10
C THR A 477 -33.27 31.65 2.83
N SER A 478 -33.64 30.46 2.33
CA SER A 478 -33.14 29.18 2.82
C SER A 478 -31.94 28.74 1.98
N ARG A 479 -30.80 28.46 2.61
CA ARG A 479 -29.61 27.88 1.99
C ARG A 479 -29.41 26.46 2.50
N LEU A 480 -29.54 25.47 1.61
CA LEU A 480 -29.35 24.06 1.91
C LEU A 480 -28.00 23.59 1.36
N ARG A 481 -26.96 23.64 2.18
CA ARG A 481 -25.61 23.21 1.79
C ARG A 481 -25.54 21.69 1.81
N CYS A 482 -25.52 21.07 0.63
CA CYS A 482 -25.55 19.62 0.44
C CYS A 482 -24.15 19.11 0.08
N LEU A 483 -23.51 18.42 1.03
CA LEU A 483 -22.19 17.80 0.88
C LEU A 483 -22.39 16.30 0.67
N TYR A 484 -22.05 15.78 -0.51
CA TYR A 484 -22.23 14.37 -0.85
C TYR A 484 -20.91 13.63 -1.03
N THR A 485 -20.94 12.31 -0.90
CA THR A 485 -19.83 11.43 -1.29
C THR A 485 -20.32 10.07 -1.75
N GLY A 486 -19.68 9.51 -2.78
CA GLY A 486 -20.22 8.42 -3.59
C GLY A 486 -21.14 8.94 -4.70
N ALA A 487 -21.52 8.07 -5.62
CA ALA A 487 -22.52 8.36 -6.65
C ALA A 487 -23.88 7.81 -6.19
N GLY A 488 -24.91 8.66 -6.20
CA GLY A 488 -26.25 8.28 -5.75
C GLY A 488 -27.31 9.32 -6.07
N GLN A 489 -28.56 8.87 -6.00
CA GLN A 489 -29.76 9.65 -6.26
C GLN A 489 -30.50 9.95 -4.95
N TYR A 490 -30.79 11.23 -4.72
CA TYR A 490 -31.42 11.73 -3.50
C TYR A 490 -32.62 12.61 -3.86
N GLN A 491 -33.73 12.45 -3.13
CA GLN A 491 -34.85 13.39 -3.18
C GLN A 491 -34.85 14.20 -1.89
N ILE A 492 -34.60 15.50 -2.01
CA ILE A 492 -34.72 16.46 -0.93
C ILE A 492 -36.18 16.89 -0.88
N LEU A 493 -36.78 16.81 0.30
CA LEU A 493 -38.18 17.09 0.57
C LEU A 493 -38.25 18.11 1.71
N GLY A 494 -39.19 19.04 1.68
CA GLY A 494 -39.49 19.83 2.87
C GLY A 494 -40.81 20.56 2.78
N ASP A 495 -41.28 20.97 3.94
CA ASP A 495 -42.58 21.60 4.14
C ASP A 495 -42.43 23.14 4.18
N TRP A 496 -43.00 23.81 3.19
CA TRP A 496 -43.10 25.26 3.05
C TRP A 496 -44.57 25.72 3.10
N ALA A 497 -45.45 24.96 3.76
CA ALA A 497 -46.84 25.35 3.93
C ALA A 497 -46.98 26.78 4.51
N GLY A 498 -47.85 27.59 3.89
CA GLY A 498 -48.04 28.99 4.25
C GLY A 498 -47.00 29.96 3.69
N TRP A 499 -46.10 29.53 2.81
CA TRP A 499 -45.18 30.39 2.06
C TRP A 499 -45.50 30.40 0.56
N GLU A 500 -45.35 31.55 -0.08
CA GLU A 500 -45.27 31.68 -1.53
C GLU A 500 -43.82 31.54 -1.99
N LEU A 501 -43.58 30.74 -3.02
CA LEU A 501 -42.24 30.54 -3.59
C LEU A 501 -41.93 31.65 -4.60
N ASP A 502 -40.85 32.41 -4.40
CA ASP A 502 -40.40 33.43 -5.36
C ASP A 502 -39.47 32.81 -6.41
N GLN A 503 -38.39 32.17 -5.95
CA GLN A 503 -37.30 31.65 -6.81
C GLN A 503 -36.53 30.51 -6.12
N VAL A 504 -36.09 29.50 -6.88
CA VAL A 504 -35.15 28.49 -6.41
C VAL A 504 -33.92 28.46 -7.31
N PHE A 505 -32.74 28.51 -6.70
CA PHE A 505 -31.47 28.39 -7.40
C PHE A 505 -30.70 27.15 -6.94
N ARG A 506 -30.04 26.49 -7.90
CA ARG A 506 -28.98 25.52 -7.67
C ARG A 506 -27.64 26.24 -7.84
N SER A 507 -26.80 26.19 -6.82
CA SER A 507 -25.40 26.65 -6.86
C SER A 507 -24.47 25.45 -6.95
N ARG A 508 -23.58 25.43 -7.94
CA ARG A 508 -22.46 24.50 -8.04
C ARG A 508 -21.20 25.29 -8.38
N GLU A 509 -20.14 25.14 -7.59
CA GLU A 509 -18.87 25.88 -7.75
C GLU A 509 -19.05 27.42 -7.83
N GLY A 510 -20.09 27.95 -7.19
CA GLY A 510 -20.42 29.38 -7.19
C GLY A 510 -21.26 29.86 -8.39
N VAL A 511 -21.53 29.01 -9.38
CA VAL A 511 -22.44 29.32 -10.49
C VAL A 511 -23.88 29.05 -10.06
N LEU A 512 -24.72 30.10 -10.07
CA LEU A 512 -26.14 30.02 -9.77
C LEU A 512 -26.95 29.73 -11.05
N GLU A 513 -27.76 28.68 -10.99
CA GLU A 513 -28.69 28.24 -12.03
C GLU A 513 -30.12 28.33 -11.46
N LEU A 514 -31.02 29.02 -12.17
CA LEU A 514 -32.44 29.06 -11.79
C LEU A 514 -33.06 27.68 -12.07
N VAL A 515 -33.75 27.12 -11.08
CA VAL A 515 -34.44 25.83 -11.20
C VAL A 515 -35.93 26.08 -11.21
N ASP A 516 -36.58 25.61 -12.28
CA ASP A 516 -38.04 25.62 -12.40
C ASP A 516 -38.63 24.54 -11.49
N THR A 517 -39.37 24.97 -10.45
CA THR A 517 -39.96 24.12 -9.42
C THR A 517 -41.08 24.87 -8.70
N GLU A 518 -42.10 24.14 -8.28
CA GLU A 518 -43.30 24.69 -7.64
C GLU A 518 -43.54 23.97 -6.30
N LEU A 519 -44.37 24.57 -5.44
CA LEU A 519 -44.86 23.92 -4.22
C LEU A 519 -46.08 23.07 -4.55
N VAL A 520 -46.01 21.77 -4.27
CA VAL A 520 -47.14 20.84 -4.41
C VAL A 520 -47.68 20.52 -3.03
N ASP A 521 -48.93 20.92 -2.75
CA ASP A 521 -49.54 20.83 -1.42
C ASP A 521 -48.64 21.40 -0.30
N GLY A 522 -48.02 22.55 -0.56
CA GLY A 522 -47.07 23.21 0.36
C GLY A 522 -45.69 22.56 0.46
N ASN A 523 -45.46 21.42 -0.19
CA ASN A 523 -44.19 20.70 -0.15
C ASN A 523 -43.30 21.07 -1.33
N LEU A 524 -42.02 21.36 -1.06
CA LEU A 524 -40.99 21.48 -2.08
C LEU A 524 -40.31 20.12 -2.27
N GLN A 525 -40.09 19.72 -3.52
CA GLN A 525 -39.34 18.51 -3.86
C GLN A 525 -38.21 18.81 -4.83
N PHE A 526 -36.99 18.37 -4.51
CA PHE A 526 -35.81 18.64 -5.31
C PHE A 526 -34.96 17.37 -5.53
N PRO A 527 -34.77 16.93 -6.78
CA PRO A 527 -33.88 15.82 -7.11
C PRO A 527 -32.41 16.26 -7.13
N LEU A 528 -31.59 15.64 -6.28
CA LEU A 528 -30.14 15.78 -6.28
C LEU A 528 -29.51 14.47 -6.80
N VAL A 529 -28.90 14.55 -7.98
CA VAL A 529 -28.12 13.45 -8.57
C VAL A 529 -26.64 13.78 -8.50
N SER A 530 -25.85 12.85 -7.96
CA SER A 530 -24.39 12.88 -8.01
C SER A 530 -23.90 11.90 -9.09
N SER A 531 -22.92 12.30 -9.89
CA SER A 531 -22.45 11.53 -11.04
C SER A 531 -21.30 10.59 -10.66
N GLU A 532 -21.10 9.51 -11.42
CA GLU A 532 -20.00 8.57 -11.19
C GLU A 532 -18.59 9.20 -11.37
N SER A 533 -18.52 10.30 -12.13
CA SER A 533 -17.30 11.10 -12.32
C SER A 533 -17.04 12.11 -11.19
N GLU A 534 -18.09 12.54 -10.49
CA GLU A 534 -18.05 13.52 -9.41
C GLU A 534 -18.48 12.87 -8.10
N THR A 535 -17.56 12.18 -7.43
CA THR A 535 -17.91 11.30 -6.32
C THR A 535 -17.77 12.00 -4.97
N ARG A 536 -17.42 13.28 -4.98
CA ARG A 536 -17.49 14.19 -3.85
C ARG A 536 -17.73 15.58 -4.42
N GLY A 537 -18.68 16.28 -3.84
CA GLY A 537 -18.92 17.66 -4.21
C GLY A 537 -19.82 18.38 -3.23
N GLU A 538 -20.10 19.61 -3.58
CA GLU A 538 -21.00 20.49 -2.88
C GLU A 538 -22.01 21.05 -3.86
N VAL A 539 -23.28 21.01 -3.48
CA VAL A 539 -24.36 21.73 -4.15
C VAL A 539 -25.08 22.53 -3.06
N GLU A 540 -25.26 23.83 -3.24
CA GLU A 540 -26.11 24.64 -2.38
C GLU A 540 -27.43 24.92 -3.09
N LEU A 541 -28.55 24.69 -2.42
CA LEU A 541 -29.86 25.13 -2.90
C LEU A 541 -30.23 26.42 -2.19
N VAL A 542 -30.55 27.47 -2.96
CA VAL A 542 -30.99 28.76 -2.45
C VAL A 542 -32.46 28.94 -2.79
N ILE A 543 -33.32 28.80 -1.78
CA ILE A 543 -34.77 28.89 -1.90
C ILE A 543 -35.21 30.24 -1.34
N ARG A 544 -35.83 31.06 -2.17
CA ARG A 544 -36.45 32.34 -1.80
C ARG A 544 -37.96 32.18 -1.75
N ALA A 545 -38.54 32.53 -0.62
CA ALA A 545 -39.98 32.47 -0.40
C ALA A 545 -40.43 33.67 0.44
N ARG A 546 -41.70 34.04 0.32
CA ARG A 546 -42.31 35.14 1.07
C ARG A 546 -43.62 34.70 1.72
N ARG A 547 -44.05 35.43 2.75
CA ARG A 547 -45.35 35.25 3.39
C ARG A 547 -45.90 36.61 3.74
N GLU A 548 -47.06 36.96 3.20
CA GLU A 548 -47.76 38.19 3.59
C GLU A 548 -48.16 38.11 5.07
N LEU A 549 -48.06 39.24 5.77
CA LEU A 549 -48.54 39.41 7.12
C LEU A 549 -49.85 40.22 7.09
N PRO A 550 -50.81 39.92 7.97
CA PRO A 550 -51.98 40.79 8.17
C PRO A 550 -51.57 42.23 8.49
N ASP A 551 -52.30 43.22 7.98
CA ASP A 551 -52.06 44.63 8.31
C ASP A 551 -52.17 44.87 9.84
N SER A 552 -51.04 45.18 10.48
CA SER A 552 -50.95 45.59 11.89
C SER A 552 -51.07 47.11 12.02
N GLN A 553 -51.83 47.62 13.00
CA GLN A 553 -51.79 49.06 13.30
C GLN A 553 -50.52 49.45 14.06
N GLU A 554 -50.07 50.69 13.88
CA GLU A 554 -48.85 51.20 14.51
C GLU A 554 -48.97 51.17 16.05
N GLY A 555 -48.14 50.34 16.68
CA GLY A 555 -48.14 50.11 18.14
C GLY A 555 -48.89 48.86 18.61
N GLU A 556 -49.53 48.08 17.73
CA GLU A 556 -50.10 46.77 18.10
C GLU A 556 -49.04 45.66 18.07
N SER A 557 -48.98 44.84 19.13
CA SER A 557 -48.15 43.64 19.17
C SER A 557 -48.88 42.47 18.52
N GLN A 558 -48.34 41.95 17.42
CA GLN A 558 -48.88 40.79 16.72
C GLN A 558 -48.05 39.53 17.02
N LEU A 559 -48.72 38.40 17.26
CA LEU A 559 -48.05 37.12 17.44
C LEU A 559 -47.58 36.57 16.08
N LEU A 560 -46.27 36.36 15.95
CA LEU A 560 -45.63 35.91 14.73
C LEU A 560 -45.29 34.42 14.81
N ASP A 561 -46.18 33.55 14.31
CA ASP A 561 -45.93 32.11 14.23
C ASP A 561 -44.94 31.79 13.09
N LEU A 562 -43.77 31.25 13.45
CA LEU A 562 -42.64 30.99 12.56
C LEU A 562 -42.32 29.50 12.48
N LEU A 563 -43.11 28.77 11.70
CA LEU A 563 -42.78 27.40 11.31
C LEU A 563 -41.61 27.40 10.31
N ILE A 564 -40.44 26.97 10.78
CA ILE A 564 -39.23 26.84 9.95
C ILE A 564 -39.26 25.52 9.18
N PRO A 565 -39.14 25.53 7.84
CA PRO A 565 -39.19 24.33 7.01
C PRO A 565 -38.25 23.22 7.49
N GLN A 566 -38.79 22.01 7.66
CA GLN A 566 -38.02 20.83 8.05
C GLN A 566 -37.65 19.99 6.83
N VAL A 567 -36.36 19.88 6.55
CA VAL A 567 -35.85 19.17 5.37
C VAL A 567 -35.64 17.69 5.68
N LYS A 568 -36.32 16.84 4.90
CA LYS A 568 -36.15 15.39 4.87
C LYS A 568 -35.46 14.99 3.58
N VAL A 569 -34.83 13.83 3.60
CA VAL A 569 -34.17 13.25 2.42
C VAL A 569 -34.58 11.80 2.32
N THR A 570 -34.86 11.35 1.10
CA THR A 570 -34.88 9.94 0.74
C THR A 570 -33.79 9.66 -0.30
N SER A 571 -33.33 8.42 -0.39
CA SER A 571 -32.43 7.97 -1.45
C SER A 571 -33.00 6.71 -2.08
N ALA A 572 -32.76 6.55 -3.38
CA ALA A 572 -33.09 5.31 -4.11
C ALA A 572 -32.09 4.18 -3.81
N GLU A 573 -30.96 4.51 -3.21
CA GLU A 573 -29.84 3.60 -2.90
C GLU A 573 -29.56 3.59 -1.38
N ASN A 574 -28.76 2.61 -0.92
CA ASN A 574 -28.31 2.58 0.47
C ASN A 574 -27.30 3.70 0.73
N ALA A 575 -27.79 4.86 1.16
CA ALA A 575 -26.98 6.02 1.51
C ALA A 575 -27.20 6.46 2.96
N ARG A 576 -26.11 6.77 3.65
CA ARG A 576 -26.11 7.32 5.00
C ARG A 576 -26.39 8.82 4.95
N ILE A 577 -27.62 9.18 5.30
CA ILE A 577 -28.08 10.57 5.39
C ILE A 577 -27.68 11.14 6.77
N THR A 578 -27.16 12.36 6.79
CA THR A 578 -26.82 13.10 8.01
C THR A 578 -27.26 14.56 7.91
N TYR A 579 -27.60 15.14 9.05
CA TYR A 579 -28.01 16.54 9.15
C TYR A 579 -26.98 17.32 9.97
N GLY A 580 -26.60 18.51 9.47
CA GLY A 580 -25.84 19.49 10.24
C GLY A 580 -26.75 20.26 11.20
N ALA A 581 -26.14 21.14 12.01
CA ALA A 581 -26.91 22.08 12.80
C ALA A 581 -27.75 22.99 11.90
N GLN A 582 -29.02 23.15 12.23
CA GLN A 582 -29.92 24.10 11.60
C GLN A 582 -29.68 25.48 12.21
N THR A 583 -29.47 26.50 11.37
CA THR A 583 -29.31 27.89 11.83
C THR A 583 -30.47 28.73 11.31
N VAL A 584 -31.08 29.52 12.19
CA VAL A 584 -32.13 30.48 11.85
C VAL A 584 -31.67 31.85 12.30
N LEU A 585 -31.62 32.80 11.38
CA LEU A 585 -31.29 34.20 11.63
C LEU A 585 -32.52 35.05 11.34
N LEU A 586 -32.98 35.78 12.35
CA LEU A 586 -34.07 36.76 12.24
C LEU A 586 -33.47 38.15 12.11
N GLN A 587 -33.88 38.88 11.08
CA GLN A 587 -33.44 40.24 10.79
C GLN A 587 -34.67 41.15 10.66
N PRO A 588 -35.02 41.94 11.70
CA PRO A 588 -36.06 42.94 11.59
C PRO A 588 -35.63 44.10 10.69
N ALA A 589 -36.61 44.75 10.04
CA ALA A 589 -36.45 46.08 9.49
C ALA A 589 -36.33 47.13 10.61
N ASP A 590 -35.77 48.31 10.30
CA ASP A 590 -35.47 49.38 11.27
C ASP A 590 -36.70 49.87 12.08
N ASN A 591 -37.92 49.64 11.58
CA ASN A 591 -39.19 50.00 12.20
C ASN A 591 -39.95 48.80 12.81
N VAL A 592 -39.30 47.66 13.02
CA VAL A 592 -39.89 46.44 13.59
C VAL A 592 -39.11 46.01 14.84
N GLU A 593 -39.82 45.85 15.96
CA GLU A 593 -39.27 45.21 17.16
C GLU A 593 -39.74 43.75 17.22
N ILE A 594 -38.81 42.81 17.44
CA ILE A 594 -39.12 41.38 17.60
C ILE A 594 -38.84 40.99 19.06
N ILE A 595 -39.88 40.55 19.76
CA ILE A 595 -39.80 40.06 21.13
C ILE A 595 -39.91 38.52 21.08
N PRO A 596 -38.86 37.76 21.44
CA PRO A 596 -38.90 36.30 21.39
C PRO A 596 -39.72 35.73 22.56
N ASP A 597 -40.75 34.95 22.24
CA ASP A 597 -41.46 34.12 23.22
C ASP A 597 -40.62 32.86 23.53
N LEU A 598 -39.84 32.93 24.61
CA LEU A 598 -38.98 31.84 25.06
C LEU A 598 -39.74 30.65 25.66
N GLU A 599 -40.99 30.84 26.11
CA GLU A 599 -41.80 29.74 26.68
C GLU A 599 -42.57 28.99 25.58
N GLY A 600 -43.04 29.70 24.55
CA GLY A 600 -43.65 29.12 23.34
C GLY A 600 -42.65 28.57 22.32
N SER A 601 -41.38 28.98 22.36
CA SER A 601 -40.34 28.52 21.42
C SER A 601 -39.92 27.07 21.65
N VAL A 602 -40.29 26.17 20.74
CA VAL A 602 -39.90 24.74 20.79
C VAL A 602 -38.72 24.46 19.86
N GLY A 603 -37.69 23.77 20.38
CA GLY A 603 -36.57 23.24 19.58
C GLY A 603 -35.47 24.26 19.23
N LEU A 604 -35.60 25.51 19.66
CA LEU A 604 -34.57 26.53 19.52
C LEU A 604 -33.60 26.52 20.72
N LEU A 605 -32.32 26.72 20.44
CA LEU A 605 -31.28 27.00 21.44
C LEU A 605 -30.74 28.41 21.17
N ALA A 606 -30.76 29.28 22.17
CA ALA A 606 -30.18 30.62 22.05
C ALA A 606 -28.65 30.52 21.87
N ALA A 607 -28.14 31.15 20.81
CA ALA A 607 -26.72 31.21 20.47
C ALA A 607 -26.25 32.67 20.38
N ALA A 608 -24.96 32.92 20.59
CA ALA A 608 -24.41 34.26 20.43
C ALA A 608 -24.28 34.60 18.95
N VAL A 609 -24.46 35.88 18.58
CA VAL A 609 -24.30 36.35 17.18
C VAL A 609 -22.91 36.03 16.62
N GLY A 610 -21.89 35.90 17.47
CA GLY A 610 -20.53 35.50 17.07
C GLY A 610 -20.34 34.03 16.68
N ASP A 611 -21.29 33.15 17.01
CA ASP A 611 -21.28 31.74 16.56
C ASP A 611 -21.91 31.56 15.17
N ALA A 612 -22.64 32.58 14.70
CA ALA A 612 -23.11 32.67 13.32
C ALA A 612 -22.11 33.50 12.52
N GLU A 613 -21.45 32.87 11.55
CA GLU A 613 -20.82 33.63 10.45
C GLU A 613 -21.91 34.47 9.78
N LEU A 614 -21.90 35.78 10.03
CA LEU A 614 -22.73 36.72 9.29
C LEU A 614 -22.39 36.54 7.80
N PRO A 615 -23.38 36.21 6.95
CA PRO A 615 -23.11 35.98 5.54
C PRO A 615 -22.57 37.26 4.92
N ASP A 616 -21.50 37.15 4.13
CA ASP A 616 -20.96 38.25 3.35
C ASP A 616 -22.02 38.66 2.31
N LEU A 617 -22.80 39.69 2.64
CA LEU A 617 -23.84 40.23 1.77
C LEU A 617 -23.16 40.96 0.62
N SER A 618 -22.85 40.22 -0.43
CA SER A 618 -22.33 40.78 -1.68
C SER A 618 -23.23 41.94 -2.12
N SER A 619 -22.63 43.11 -2.31
CA SER A 619 -23.29 44.43 -2.46
C SER A 619 -24.23 44.57 -3.68
N TYR A 620 -24.39 43.51 -4.47
CA TYR A 620 -25.37 43.39 -5.55
C TYR A 620 -26.79 43.04 -5.09
N GLN A 621 -27.04 42.72 -3.82
CA GLN A 621 -28.38 42.37 -3.31
C GLN A 621 -29.16 43.55 -2.69
N GLN A 622 -28.62 44.78 -2.71
CA GLN A 622 -29.27 45.98 -2.15
C GLN A 622 -30.00 46.87 -3.18
N GLN A 623 -30.25 46.38 -4.39
CA GLN A 623 -31.15 47.07 -5.33
C GLN A 623 -32.57 46.48 -5.25
N PRO A 624 -33.60 47.27 -4.88
CA PRO A 624 -34.97 46.89 -5.18
C PRO A 624 -35.21 46.92 -6.69
N LEU A 625 -36.13 46.06 -7.15
CA LEU A 625 -36.86 46.26 -8.40
C LEU A 625 -38.03 47.22 -8.15
#